data_AF-A0A4D8SFQ0-F1
#
_entry.id   AF-A0A4D8SFQ0-F1
#
_cell.length_a   1.000
_cell.length_b   1.000
_cell.length_c   1.000
_cell.angle_alpha   90.00
_cell.angle_beta   90.00
_cell.angle_gamma   90.00
#
_symmetry.space_group_name_H-M   'P 1'
#
loop_
_entity.id
_entity.type
_entity.pdbx_description
1 polymer ?
#
loop_
_entity_poly.entity_id
_entity_poly.type
_entity_poly.pdbx_seq_one_letter_code
_entity_poly.pdbx_strand_id
1 'polypeptide(L)'
;MKSTTRIGEILSNLEKTSFTGLSVAEQGIVSFTRAQLKKIIELAEKFEKGIEVKNWDEAIVSFLSSVQRVNLLYAYLMQPSVLSSLLSGKIWDMVESVLEGMSELMGEFVVTLRKNLKEMNMDNISVSMNSSPPSFNISLVMKNA
;
A
#
# COMPACT_ATOMS: atom_id res chain seq x y z
N MET A 1 -2.46 13.37 0.86
CA MET A 1 -3.40 12.37 1.44
C MET A 1 -2.96 12.10 2.87
N LYS A 2 -3.88 11.90 3.82
CA LYS A 2 -3.48 11.73 5.24
C LYS A 2 -2.72 10.43 5.44
N SER A 3 -3.17 9.38 4.75
CA SER A 3 -2.50 8.07 4.74
C SER A 3 -1.05 8.15 4.23
N THR A 4 -0.78 8.94 3.18
CA THR A 4 0.59 9.15 2.66
C THR A 4 1.53 9.73 3.72
N THR A 5 1.08 10.73 4.49
CA THR A 5 1.85 11.32 5.60
C THR A 5 2.14 10.27 6.67
N ARG A 6 1.12 9.51 7.11
CA ARG A 6 1.27 8.44 8.10
C ARG A 6 2.27 7.38 7.63
N ILE A 7 2.20 6.97 6.37
CA ILE A 7 3.15 6.00 5.79
C ILE A 7 4.57 6.57 5.77
N GLY A 8 4.72 7.87 5.49
CA GLY A 8 6.01 8.57 5.60
C GLY A 8 6.58 8.54 7.02
N GLU A 9 5.75 8.73 8.04
CA GLU A 9 6.16 8.62 9.45
C GLU A 9 6.57 7.18 9.81
N ILE A 10 5.80 6.18 9.36
CA ILE A 10 6.14 4.76 9.53
C ILE A 10 7.47 4.44 8.86
N LEU A 11 7.70 4.93 7.64
CA LEU A 11 8.97 4.77 6.93
C LEU A 11 10.12 5.44 7.69
N SER A 12 9.93 6.66 8.21
CA SER A 12 10.94 7.35 9.01
C SER A 12 11.32 6.57 10.27
N ASN A 13 10.33 5.99 10.95
CA ASN A 13 10.55 5.14 12.13
C ASN A 13 11.29 3.85 11.76
N LEU A 14 10.89 3.21 10.65
CA LEU A 14 11.59 2.07 10.07
C LEU A 14 13.03 2.42 9.76
N GLU A 15 13.34 3.55 9.14
CA GLU A 15 14.72 3.95 8.79
C GLU A 15 15.61 4.17 10.01
N LYS A 16 15.02 4.61 11.14
CA LYS A 16 15.73 4.77 12.42
C LYS A 16 15.94 3.45 13.17
N THR A 17 15.26 2.37 12.79
CA THR A 17 15.43 1.05 13.42
C THR A 17 16.85 0.56 13.18
N SER A 18 17.62 0.44 14.26
CA SER A 18 18.93 -0.22 14.24
C SER A 18 18.75 -1.72 14.01
N PHE A 19 19.63 -2.31 13.19
CA PHE A 19 19.69 -3.76 13.01
C PHE A 19 20.35 -4.48 14.20
N THR A 20 20.92 -3.75 15.16
CA THR A 20 21.49 -4.33 16.37
C THR A 20 20.42 -5.08 17.16
N GLY A 21 20.62 -6.39 17.34
CA GLY A 21 19.71 -7.25 18.09
C GLY A 21 18.47 -7.71 17.31
N LEU A 22 18.44 -7.51 15.99
CA LEU A 22 17.53 -8.16 15.06
C LEU A 22 18.20 -9.40 14.43
N SER A 23 17.43 -10.47 14.29
CA SER A 23 17.81 -11.63 13.49
C SER A 23 17.96 -11.28 12.00
N VAL A 24 18.65 -12.13 11.24
CA VAL A 24 18.80 -11.95 9.78
C VAL A 24 17.43 -11.92 9.08
N ALA A 25 16.46 -12.70 9.56
CA ALA A 25 15.09 -12.71 9.04
C ALA A 25 14.40 -11.36 9.28
N GLU A 26 14.47 -10.82 10.50
CA GLU A 26 13.90 -9.51 10.82
C GLU A 26 14.54 -8.38 10.02
N GLN A 27 15.85 -8.41 9.83
CA GLN A 27 16.56 -7.45 8.97
C GLN A 27 16.07 -7.50 7.51
N GLY A 28 15.82 -8.72 7.00
CA GLY A 28 15.24 -8.93 5.67
C GLY A 28 13.84 -8.35 5.56
N ILE A 29 12.98 -8.60 6.55
CA ILE A 29 11.61 -8.08 6.61
C ILE A 29 11.61 -6.55 6.62
N VAL A 30 12.42 -5.94 7.48
CA VAL A 30 12.54 -4.49 7.57
C VAL A 30 13.03 -3.89 6.25
N SER A 31 14.07 -4.47 5.63
CA SER A 31 14.64 -3.98 4.38
C SER A 31 13.64 -4.05 3.22
N PHE A 32 12.94 -5.19 3.10
CA PHE A 32 11.89 -5.36 2.10
C PHE A 32 10.75 -4.36 2.32
N THR A 33 10.28 -4.20 3.56
CA THR A 33 9.19 -3.30 3.92
C THR A 33 9.53 -1.85 3.60
N ARG A 34 10.73 -1.38 3.99
CA ARG A 34 11.24 -0.03 3.65
C ARG A 34 11.20 0.21 2.14
N ALA A 35 11.67 -0.75 1.35
CA ALA A 35 11.70 -0.62 -0.11
C ALA A 35 10.28 -0.53 -0.71
N GLN A 36 9.33 -1.33 -0.22
CA GLN A 36 7.94 -1.24 -0.69
C GLN A 36 7.28 0.08 -0.28
N LEU A 37 7.45 0.53 0.97
CA LEU A 37 6.86 1.79 1.43
C LEU A 37 7.34 3.00 0.62
N LYS A 38 8.64 3.08 0.30
CA LYS A 38 9.18 4.13 -0.57
C LYS A 38 8.45 4.19 -1.91
N LYS A 39 8.25 3.03 -2.55
CA LYS A 39 7.55 2.94 -3.83
C LYS A 39 6.07 3.25 -3.72
N ILE A 40 5.43 2.87 -2.62
CA ILE A 40 4.02 3.17 -2.37
C ILE A 40 3.81 4.68 -2.17
N ILE A 41 4.70 5.35 -1.43
CA ILE A 41 4.68 6.81 -1.28
C ILE A 41 4.85 7.50 -2.64
N GLU A 42 5.87 7.13 -3.42
CA GLU A 42 6.10 7.70 -4.77
C GLU A 42 4.85 7.56 -5.67
N LEU A 43 4.17 6.41 -5.62
CA LEU A 43 2.96 6.16 -6.40
C LEU A 43 1.75 6.94 -5.86
N ALA A 44 1.63 7.10 -4.54
CA ALA A 44 0.59 7.91 -3.94
C ALA A 44 0.72 9.39 -4.33
N GLU A 45 1.94 9.94 -4.31
CA GLU A 45 2.20 11.31 -4.77
C GLU A 45 1.86 11.52 -6.25
N LYS A 46 2.19 10.54 -7.11
CA LYS A 46 1.81 10.56 -8.53
C LYS A 46 0.29 10.49 -8.71
N PHE A 47 -0.37 9.64 -7.92
CA PHE A 47 -1.83 9.57 -7.91
C PHE A 47 -2.44 10.92 -7.56
N GLU A 48 -2.01 11.54 -6.45
CA GLU A 48 -2.52 12.85 -6.01
C GLU A 48 -2.32 13.92 -7.07
N LYS A 49 -1.12 14.01 -7.63
CA LYS A 49 -0.81 14.93 -8.73
C LYS A 49 -1.70 14.67 -9.94
N GLY A 50 -1.91 13.40 -10.30
CA GLY A 50 -2.79 12.99 -11.40
C GLY A 50 -4.23 13.45 -11.18
N ILE A 51 -4.75 13.33 -9.96
CA ILE A 51 -6.07 13.84 -9.57
C ILE A 51 -6.12 15.38 -9.66
N GLU A 52 -5.12 16.08 -9.11
CA GLU A 52 -5.06 17.55 -9.11
C GLU A 52 -5.07 18.15 -10.52
N VAL A 53 -4.29 17.58 -11.43
CA VAL A 53 -4.19 18.06 -12.81
C VAL A 53 -5.18 17.39 -13.77
N LYS A 54 -6.09 16.55 -13.24
CA LYS A 54 -7.07 15.77 -14.01
C LYS A 54 -6.45 14.87 -15.09
N ASN A 55 -5.22 14.41 -14.86
CA ASN A 55 -4.61 13.36 -15.66
C ASN A 55 -5.06 11.99 -15.12
N TRP A 56 -6.23 11.57 -15.59
CA TRP A 56 -6.90 10.35 -15.09
C TRP A 56 -6.13 9.07 -15.40
N ASP A 57 -5.44 9.00 -16.53
CA ASP A 57 -4.64 7.84 -16.90
C ASP A 57 -3.49 7.63 -15.89
N GLU A 58 -2.76 8.70 -15.56
CA GLU A 58 -1.69 8.66 -14.56
C GLU A 58 -2.24 8.28 -13.17
N ALA A 59 -3.41 8.82 -12.79
CA ALA A 59 -4.05 8.50 -11.53
C ALA A 59 -4.46 7.01 -11.47
N ILE A 60 -5.10 6.48 -12.50
CA ILE A 60 -5.51 5.07 -12.57
C ILE A 60 -4.28 4.16 -12.53
N VAL A 61 -3.25 4.45 -13.34
CA VAL A 61 -2.02 3.64 -13.39
C VAL A 61 -1.30 3.65 -12.04
N SER A 62 -1.21 4.82 -11.39
CA SER A 62 -0.59 4.96 -10.07
C SER A 62 -1.37 4.20 -9.00
N PHE A 63 -2.71 4.24 -9.04
CA PHE A 63 -3.57 3.47 -8.16
C PHE A 63 -3.38 1.96 -8.34
N LEU A 64 -3.51 1.44 -9.57
CA LEU A 64 -3.34 0.02 -9.86
C LEU A 64 -1.93 -0.48 -9.48
N SER A 65 -0.90 0.32 -9.76
CA SER A 65 0.47 0.01 -9.38
C SER A 65 0.63 -0.03 -7.86
N SER A 66 0.00 0.88 -7.13
CA SER A 66 0.03 0.89 -5.66
C SER A 66 -0.61 -0.36 -5.09
N VAL A 67 -1.73 -0.80 -5.67
CA VAL A 67 -2.45 -2.00 -5.25
C VAL A 67 -1.60 -3.25 -5.45
N GLN A 68 -0.91 -3.35 -6.58
CA GLN A 68 0.04 -4.45 -6.81
C GLN A 68 1.15 -4.47 -5.76
N ARG A 69 1.66 -3.31 -5.35
CA ARG A 69 2.70 -3.20 -4.32
C ARG A 69 2.18 -3.57 -2.93
N VAL A 70 0.97 -3.14 -2.58
CA VAL A 70 0.32 -3.53 -1.32
C VAL A 70 0.08 -5.05 -1.28
N ASN A 71 -0.41 -5.62 -2.37
CA ASN A 71 -0.61 -7.08 -2.47
C ASN A 71 0.71 -7.85 -2.36
N LEU A 72 1.79 -7.36 -2.99
CA LEU A 72 3.12 -7.94 -2.87
C LEU A 72 3.62 -7.89 -1.42
N LEU A 73 3.39 -6.76 -0.74
CA LEU A 73 3.74 -6.57 0.66
C LEU A 73 2.98 -7.56 1.56
N TYR A 74 1.66 -7.69 1.39
CA TYR A 74 0.86 -8.68 2.11
C TYR A 74 1.30 -10.11 1.83
N ALA A 75 1.52 -10.46 0.57
CA ALA A 75 1.96 -11.80 0.18
C ALA A 75 3.30 -12.18 0.83
N TYR A 76 4.21 -11.21 1.00
CA TYR A 76 5.47 -11.42 1.70
C TYR A 76 5.30 -11.51 3.22
N LEU A 77 4.61 -10.55 3.83
CA LEU A 77 4.44 -10.48 5.29
C LEU A 77 3.66 -11.66 5.87
N MET A 78 2.79 -12.26 5.06
CA MET A 78 1.94 -13.39 5.46
C MET A 78 2.57 -14.76 5.14
N GLN A 79 3.82 -14.80 4.67
CA GLN A 79 4.53 -16.08 4.53
C GLN A 79 4.73 -16.74 5.90
N PRO A 80 4.55 -18.06 6.05
CA PRO A 80 4.65 -18.72 7.35
C PRO A 80 5.98 -18.47 8.08
N SER A 81 7.10 -18.42 7.34
CA SER A 81 8.43 -18.12 7.89
C SER A 81 8.55 -16.68 8.41
N VAL A 82 7.93 -15.73 7.71
CA VAL A 82 7.89 -14.33 8.11
C VAL A 82 7.00 -14.18 9.34
N LEU A 83 5.79 -14.74 9.33
CA LEU A 83 4.89 -14.74 10.49
C LEU A 83 5.54 -15.35 11.74
N SER A 84 6.24 -16.48 11.59
CA SER A 84 6.98 -17.08 12.70
C SER A 84 8.05 -16.14 13.26
N SER A 85 8.71 -15.37 12.41
CA SER A 85 9.74 -14.40 12.82
C SER A 85 9.10 -13.17 13.49
N LEU A 86 7.93 -12.76 13.02
CA LEU A 86 7.19 -11.61 13.54
C LEU A 86 6.58 -11.89 14.92
N LEU A 87 5.98 -13.07 15.14
CA LEU A 87 5.34 -13.45 16.40
C LEU A 87 6.31 -13.55 17.59
N SER A 88 7.58 -13.84 17.32
CA SER A 88 8.65 -13.86 18.34
C SER A 88 9.53 -12.60 18.29
N GLY A 89 9.26 -11.70 17.35
CA GLY A 89 10.18 -10.64 16.94
C GLY A 89 9.88 -9.29 17.57
N LYS A 90 10.85 -8.39 17.52
CA LYS A 90 10.72 -7.01 18.05
C LYS A 90 10.05 -6.05 17.08
N ILE A 91 9.71 -6.53 15.89
CA ILE A 91 9.23 -5.73 14.76
C ILE A 91 7.73 -5.90 14.50
N TRP A 92 6.99 -6.61 15.36
CA TRP A 92 5.55 -6.85 15.21
C TRP A 92 4.74 -5.56 15.10
N ASP A 93 4.80 -4.68 16.11
CA ASP A 93 4.01 -3.44 16.17
C ASP A 93 4.23 -2.54 14.95
N MET A 94 5.46 -2.56 14.43
CA MET A 94 5.84 -1.82 13.24
C MET A 94 5.22 -2.42 11.97
N VAL A 95 5.20 -3.75 11.85
CA VAL A 95 4.53 -4.42 10.73
C VAL A 95 3.03 -4.22 10.80
N GLU A 96 2.43 -4.30 11.99
CA GLU A 96 1.01 -3.99 12.20
C GLU A 96 0.67 -2.57 11.74
N SER A 97 1.47 -1.57 12.16
CA SER A 97 1.34 -0.18 11.72
C SER A 97 1.41 -0.03 10.20
N VAL A 98 2.29 -0.80 9.54
CA VAL A 98 2.38 -0.84 8.08
C VAL A 98 1.09 -1.37 7.45
N LEU A 99 0.56 -2.49 7.94
CA LEU A 99 -0.66 -3.10 7.41
C LEU A 99 -1.88 -2.16 7.54
N GLU A 100 -1.98 -1.47 8.68
CA GLU A 100 -3.00 -0.43 8.90
C GLU A 100 -2.86 0.72 7.91
N GLY A 101 -1.64 1.27 7.77
CA GLY A 101 -1.36 2.38 6.84
C GLY A 101 -1.68 2.02 5.39
N MET A 102 -1.42 0.78 4.97
CA MET A 102 -1.80 0.32 3.63
C MET A 102 -3.31 0.26 3.44
N SER A 103 -4.05 -0.22 4.44
CA SER A 103 -5.51 -0.30 4.40
C SER A 103 -6.13 1.09 4.29
N GLU A 104 -5.61 2.05 5.07
CA GLU A 104 -6.04 3.46 5.01
C GLU A 104 -5.77 4.08 3.65
N LEU A 105 -4.56 3.88 3.10
CA LEU A 105 -4.20 4.38 1.78
C LEU A 105 -5.12 3.84 0.68
N MET A 106 -5.38 2.53 0.68
CA MET A 106 -6.30 1.93 -0.29
C MET A 106 -7.72 2.50 -0.15
N GLY A 107 -8.18 2.70 1.08
CA GLY A 107 -9.46 3.36 1.35
C GLY A 107 -9.52 4.77 0.77
N GLU A 108 -8.49 5.59 1.01
CA GLU A 108 -8.42 6.96 0.49
C GLU A 108 -8.34 7.01 -1.05
N PHE A 109 -7.60 6.11 -1.69
CA PHE A 109 -7.59 6.00 -3.16
C PHE A 109 -8.98 5.70 -3.71
N VAL A 110 -9.66 4.70 -3.16
CA VAL A 110 -11.01 4.30 -3.63
C VAL A 110 -12.00 5.43 -3.43
N VAL A 111 -11.99 6.10 -2.28
CA VAL A 111 -12.86 7.26 -2.03
C VAL A 111 -12.57 8.38 -3.01
N THR A 112 -11.30 8.67 -3.29
CA THR A 112 -10.90 9.74 -4.21
C THR A 112 -11.32 9.43 -5.65
N LEU A 113 -11.11 8.20 -6.13
CA LEU A 113 -11.56 7.78 -7.45
C LEU A 113 -13.09 7.79 -7.57
N ARG A 114 -13.80 7.30 -6.54
CA ARG A 114 -15.27 7.30 -6.52
C ARG A 114 -15.88 8.69 -6.65
N LYS A 115 -15.24 9.71 -6.07
CA LYS A 115 -15.66 11.12 -6.20
C LYS A 115 -15.54 11.65 -7.63
N ASN A 116 -14.67 11.07 -8.45
CA ASN A 116 -14.32 11.56 -9.78
C ASN A 116 -14.79 10.65 -10.94
N LEU A 117 -15.54 9.56 -10.66
CA LEU A 117 -15.94 8.56 -11.67
C LEU A 117 -16.51 9.15 -12.97
N LYS A 118 -17.40 10.14 -12.85
CA LYS A 118 -18.04 10.76 -14.02
C LYS A 118 -17.03 11.47 -14.91
N GLU A 119 -16.07 12.17 -14.32
CA GLU A 119 -15.02 12.90 -15.06
C GLU A 119 -14.02 11.94 -15.71
N MET A 120 -13.86 10.75 -15.14
CA MET A 120 -12.98 9.70 -15.62
C MET A 120 -13.62 8.79 -16.69
N ASN A 121 -14.86 9.06 -17.12
CA ASN A 121 -15.65 8.14 -17.96
C ASN A 121 -15.77 6.72 -17.39
N MET A 122 -15.90 6.60 -16.07
CA MET A 122 -16.05 5.32 -15.37
C MET A 122 -17.48 5.12 -14.89
N ASP A 123 -18.01 3.93 -15.07
CA ASP A 123 -19.31 3.52 -14.53
C ASP A 123 -19.18 3.12 -13.06
N ASN A 124 -18.18 2.30 -12.74
CA ASN A 124 -18.03 1.72 -11.42
C ASN A 124 -16.59 1.36 -11.09
N ILE A 125 -16.28 1.40 -9.79
CA ILE A 125 -15.06 0.85 -9.19
C ILE A 125 -15.49 -0.07 -8.05
N SER A 126 -15.24 -1.36 -8.25
CA SER A 126 -15.43 -2.39 -7.24
C SER A 126 -14.09 -2.76 -6.65
N VAL A 127 -14.02 -2.78 -5.32
CA VAL A 127 -12.85 -3.23 -4.56
C VAL A 127 -13.33 -4.27 -3.56
N SER A 128 -12.64 -5.41 -3.55
CA SER A 128 -12.83 -6.46 -2.55
C SER A 128 -11.49 -6.85 -1.94
N MET A 129 -11.53 -7.34 -0.71
CA MET A 129 -10.36 -7.84 0.00
C MET A 129 -10.55 -9.33 0.27
N ASN A 130 -9.65 -10.16 -0.24
CA ASN A 130 -9.55 -11.56 0.15
C ASN A 130 -8.74 -11.66 1.44
N SER A 131 -8.99 -12.67 2.27
CA SER A 131 -8.36 -12.81 3.60
C SER A 131 -7.18 -13.80 3.65
N SER A 132 -7.00 -14.67 2.65
CA SER A 132 -6.04 -15.79 2.73
C SER A 132 -5.26 -16.05 1.43
N PRO A 133 -4.08 -15.43 1.23
CA PRO A 133 -3.56 -14.29 1.98
C PRO A 133 -4.33 -13.00 1.66
N PRO A 134 -4.25 -11.98 2.53
CA PRO A 134 -4.76 -10.63 2.28
C PRO A 134 -4.38 -10.13 0.89
N SER A 135 -5.37 -9.74 0.09
CA SER A 135 -5.14 -9.13 -1.22
C SER A 135 -6.34 -8.28 -1.63
N PHE A 136 -6.06 -7.13 -2.20
CA PHE A 136 -7.06 -6.27 -2.83
C PHE A 136 -7.28 -6.71 -4.28
N ASN A 137 -8.52 -6.99 -4.63
CA ASN A 137 -8.96 -7.16 -6.00
C ASN A 137 -9.74 -5.94 -6.43
N ILE A 138 -9.47 -5.48 -7.65
CA ILE A 138 -10.06 -4.26 -8.20
C ILE A 138 -10.66 -4.59 -9.55
N SER A 139 -11.89 -4.14 -9.74
CA SER A 139 -12.55 -4.13 -11.03
C SER A 139 -12.97 -2.70 -11.37
N LEU A 140 -12.57 -2.24 -12.55
CA LEU A 140 -12.87 -0.93 -13.11
C LEU A 140 -13.75 -1.14 -14.34
N VAL A 141 -14.90 -0.46 -14.40
CA VAL A 141 -15.79 -0.50 -15.57
C VAL A 141 -15.77 0.86 -16.24
N MET A 142 -15.25 0.91 -17.48
CA MET A 142 -15.16 2.12 -18.30
C MET A 142 -16.39 2.24 -19.20
N LYS A 143 -16.91 3.46 -19.35
CA LYS A 143 -17.95 3.76 -20.35
C LYS A 143 -17.33 3.77 -21.74
N ASN A 144 -17.84 2.91 -22.62
CA ASN A 144 -17.49 2.84 -24.04
C ASN A 144 -15.98 2.71 -24.32
N ALA A 145 -15.40 1.57 -23.94
CA ALA A 145 -14.17 1.11 -24.59
C ALA A 145 -14.45 0.73 -26.06
#